data_AF-A0A9D4N6Z8-F1
#
_entry.id   AF-A0A9D4N6Z8-F1
#
_cell.length_a   1.000
_cell.length_b   1.000
_cell.length_c   1.000
_cell.angle_alpha   90.00
_cell.angle_beta   90.00
_cell.angle_gamma   90.00
#
_symmetry.space_group_name_H-M   'P 1'
#
loop_
_entity.id
_entity.type
_entity.pdbx_description
1 polymer ?
#
loop_
_entity_poly.entity_id
_entity_poly.type
_entity_poly.pdbx_seq_one_letter_code
_entity_poly.pdbx_strand_id
1 'polypeptide(L)'
;MLNTLKLNSLQERRIYNRLGMLYKIAGGMVLPEDPDEYLTSKPQRRTVKVKTYSDYTSSNILDRHITKNSRAFKISCAQTNQYKNSFTLFFMETLVLWNHLEESVVRKRTVEGFKQALQDHF
;
A
#
# COMPACT_ATOMS: atom_id res chain seq x y z
N MET A 1 -36.15 -3.29 -0.30
CA MET A 1 -35.56 -4.64 -0.13
C MET A 1 -34.06 -4.65 0.18
N LEU A 2 -33.37 -3.52 0.34
CA LEU A 2 -31.94 -3.49 0.70
C LEU A 2 -31.66 -3.52 2.21
N ASN A 3 -32.59 -3.07 3.05
CA ASN A 3 -32.38 -2.96 4.51
C ASN A 3 -32.41 -4.30 5.27
N THR A 4 -32.86 -5.37 4.61
CA THR A 4 -32.88 -6.73 5.17
C THR A 4 -31.51 -7.40 5.12
N LEU A 5 -30.66 -6.98 4.18
CA LEU A 5 -29.28 -7.41 4.10
C LEU A 5 -28.48 -6.43 4.97
N LYS A 6 -28.03 -6.86 6.16
CA LYS A 6 -27.15 -6.09 7.06
C LYS A 6 -25.77 -5.91 6.41
N LEU A 7 -25.72 -5.13 5.34
CA LEU A 7 -24.53 -4.89 4.55
C LEU A 7 -23.76 -3.71 5.13
N ASN A 8 -22.45 -3.91 5.21
CA ASN A 8 -21.49 -2.86 5.54
C ASN A 8 -21.61 -1.67 4.57
N SER A 9 -21.18 -0.50 5.05
CA SER A 9 -21.22 0.72 4.24
C SER A 9 -20.42 0.54 2.95
N LEU A 10 -20.78 1.30 1.91
CA LEU A 10 -20.03 1.25 0.64
C LEU A 10 -18.56 1.63 0.85
N GLN A 11 -18.30 2.53 1.78
CA GLN A 11 -16.95 2.97 2.15
C GLN A 11 -16.15 1.83 2.78
N GLU A 12 -16.70 1.13 3.77
CA GLU A 12 -16.07 -0.05 4.38
C GLU A 12 -15.75 -1.12 3.34
N ARG A 13 -16.73 -1.46 2.49
CA ARG A 13 -16.51 -2.47 1.43
C ARG A 13 -15.38 -2.07 0.48
N ARG A 14 -15.26 -0.79 0.13
CA ARG A 14 -14.14 -0.26 -0.66
C ARG A 14 -12.82 -0.40 0.08
N ILE A 15 -12.78 -0.12 1.39
CA ILE A 15 -11.58 -0.30 2.22
C ILE A 15 -11.16 -1.78 2.24
N TYR A 16 -12.07 -2.70 2.53
CA TYR A 16 -11.80 -4.14 2.55
C TYR A 16 -11.25 -4.65 1.21
N ASN A 17 -11.85 -4.22 0.09
CA ASN A 17 -11.38 -4.61 -1.24
C ASN A 17 -9.96 -4.12 -1.53
N ARG A 18 -9.64 -2.88 -1.13
CA ARG A 18 -8.31 -2.29 -1.31
C ARG A 18 -7.26 -2.99 -0.46
N LEU A 19 -7.53 -3.22 0.83
CA LEU A 19 -6.64 -3.96 1.71
C LEU A 19 -6.46 -5.41 1.24
N GLY A 20 -7.52 -6.04 0.75
CA GLY A 20 -7.47 -7.38 0.16
C GLY A 20 -6.60 -7.45 -1.09
N MET A 21 -6.68 -6.45 -1.97
CA MET A 21 -5.80 -6.34 -3.13
C MET A 21 -4.34 -6.16 -2.70
N LEU A 22 -4.09 -5.27 -1.73
CA LEU A 22 -2.74 -5.01 -1.22
C LEU A 22 -2.15 -6.25 -0.54
N TYR A 23 -2.95 -7.04 0.18
CA TYR A 23 -2.54 -8.31 0.75
C TYR A 23 -2.06 -9.29 -0.33
N LYS A 24 -2.80 -9.42 -1.43
CA LYS A 24 -2.40 -10.27 -2.56
C LYS A 24 -1.10 -9.80 -3.20
N ILE A 25 -0.93 -8.48 -3.37
CA ILE A 25 0.30 -7.88 -3.92
C ILE A 25 1.48 -8.15 -2.98
N ALA A 26 1.34 -7.82 -1.70
CA ALA A 26 2.37 -8.02 -0.69
C ALA A 26 2.73 -9.51 -0.47
N GLY A 27 1.78 -10.40 -0.72
CA GLY A 27 1.96 -11.85 -0.63
C GLY A 27 2.47 -12.50 -1.92
N GLY A 28 2.68 -11.75 -3.01
CA GLY A 28 3.08 -12.31 -4.31
C GLY A 28 2.03 -13.26 -4.92
N MET A 29 0.77 -13.15 -4.50
CA MET A 29 -0.35 -13.98 -4.98
C MET A 29 -1.03 -13.42 -6.22
N VAL A 30 -0.72 -12.16 -6.57
CA VAL A 30 -1.04 -11.64 -7.91
C VAL A 30 -0.05 -12.29 -8.84
N LEU A 31 -0.55 -13.10 -9.78
CA LEU A 31 0.27 -13.66 -10.84
C LEU A 31 1.06 -12.51 -11.46
N PRO A 32 2.40 -12.58 -11.50
CA PRO A 32 3.16 -11.66 -12.30
C PRO A 32 2.85 -12.02 -13.75
N GLU A 33 1.79 -11.44 -14.30
CA GLU A 33 1.81 -11.14 -15.72
C GLU A 33 3.06 -10.30 -15.94
N ASP A 34 3.88 -10.71 -16.91
CA ASP A 34 5.14 -10.04 -17.19
C ASP A 34 4.80 -8.57 -17.44
N PRO A 35 5.25 -7.62 -16.60
CA PRO A 35 4.88 -6.23 -16.76
C PRO A 35 5.25 -5.71 -18.14
N ASP A 36 6.27 -6.30 -18.76
CA ASP A 36 6.74 -5.98 -20.10
C ASP A 36 5.73 -6.31 -21.21
N GLU A 37 4.77 -7.21 -20.96
CA GLU A 37 3.69 -7.54 -21.91
C GLU A 37 2.64 -6.41 -22.01
N TYR A 38 2.45 -5.63 -20.95
CA TYR A 38 1.40 -4.60 -20.86
C TYR A 38 1.95 -3.18 -20.69
N LEU A 39 3.20 -3.03 -20.26
CA LEU A 39 3.86 -1.76 -20.04
C LEU A 39 4.92 -1.57 -21.14
N THR A 40 4.56 -0.82 -22.19
CA THR A 40 5.56 -0.34 -23.14
C THR A 40 6.45 0.67 -22.41
N SER A 41 7.66 0.24 -22.04
CA SER A 41 8.66 1.10 -21.41
C SER A 41 8.93 2.32 -22.30
N LYS A 42 8.51 3.51 -21.84
CA LYS A 42 8.98 4.77 -22.42
C LYS A 42 10.38 5.04 -21.86
N PRO A 43 11.43 5.11 -22.70
CA PRO A 43 12.76 5.41 -22.20
C PRO A 43 12.77 6.79 -21.56
N GLN A 44 12.96 6.85 -20.24
CA GLN A 44 13.17 8.12 -19.54
C GLN A 44 14.57 8.65 -19.86
N ARG A 45 14.64 9.64 -20.76
CA ARG A 45 15.85 10.44 -21.01
C ARG A 45 16.07 11.48 -19.89
N ARG A 46 16.32 11.03 -18.65
CA ARG A 46 16.87 11.92 -17.62
C ARG A 46 18.11 11.29 -17.00
N THR A 47 19.26 11.89 -17.33
CA THR A 47 20.54 11.64 -16.67
C THR A 47 20.47 12.24 -15.26
N VAL A 48 20.19 11.41 -14.25
CA VAL A 48 20.28 11.83 -12.86
C VAL A 48 21.77 11.96 -12.51
N LYS A 49 22.23 13.20 -12.34
CA LYS A 49 23.59 13.45 -11.85
C LYS A 49 23.61 13.15 -10.34
N VAL A 50 24.36 12.13 -9.96
CA VAL A 50 24.66 11.86 -8.55
C VAL A 50 25.47 13.04 -8.01
N LYS A 51 24.92 13.76 -7.03
CA LYS A 51 25.67 14.76 -6.26
C LYS A 51 26.29 14.06 -5.06
N THR A 52 27.61 13.93 -5.06
CA THR A 52 28.40 13.61 -3.87
C THR A 52 28.68 14.90 -3.10
N TYR A 53 28.30 14.92 -1.82
CA TYR A 53 28.68 15.98 -0.88
C TYR A 53 29.81 15.44 -0.01
N SER A 54 30.93 16.15 0.10
CA SER A 54 32.17 15.66 0.72
C SER A 54 32.08 15.41 2.22
N ASP A 55 31.09 16.03 2.90
CA ASP A 55 31.10 16.15 4.37
C ASP A 55 29.89 15.50 5.04
N TYR A 56 29.12 14.66 4.33
CA TYR A 56 27.91 14.04 4.87
C TYR A 56 27.99 12.51 4.90
N THR A 57 28.03 11.93 6.09
CA THR A 57 27.63 10.54 6.36
C THR A 57 26.13 10.49 6.59
N SER A 58 25.35 10.29 5.53
CA SER A 58 23.91 10.10 5.67
C SER A 58 23.58 8.67 6.11
N SER A 59 23.69 8.39 7.41
CA SER A 59 22.92 7.30 8.01
C SER A 59 21.56 7.86 8.46
N ASN A 60 20.55 7.60 7.65
CA ASN A 60 19.16 7.95 7.90
C ASN A 60 18.65 7.32 9.22
N ILE A 61 18.55 8.11 10.28
CA ILE A 61 18.16 7.67 11.65
C ILE A 61 16.79 8.23 12.08
N LEU A 62 16.30 9.31 11.46
CA LEU A 62 15.09 10.01 11.90
C LEU A 62 13.78 9.43 11.34
N ASP A 63 13.80 8.72 10.20
CA ASP A 63 12.59 8.12 9.59
C ASP A 63 12.30 6.69 10.10
N ARG A 64 12.68 6.35 11.34
CA ARG A 64 12.20 5.12 11.98
C ARG A 64 10.72 5.29 12.31
N HIS A 65 9.86 5.21 11.30
CA HIS A 65 8.45 4.97 11.51
C HIS A 65 8.32 3.68 12.30
N ILE A 66 7.71 3.77 13.48
CA ILE A 66 7.29 2.60 14.24
C ILE A 66 6.23 1.91 13.37
N THR A 67 6.64 0.84 12.72
CA THR A 67 5.75 0.03 11.89
C THR A 67 5.19 -1.07 12.76
N LYS A 68 3.86 -1.24 12.75
CA LYS A 68 3.19 -2.28 13.53
C LYS A 68 3.31 -3.67 12.88
N ASN A 69 3.78 -3.72 11.64
CA ASN A 69 4.00 -4.94 10.89
C ASN A 69 5.28 -4.90 10.05
N SER A 70 5.86 -6.08 9.80
CA SER A 70 7.10 -6.30 9.05
C SER A 70 6.95 -6.11 7.54
N ARG A 71 5.71 -5.96 7.05
CA ARG A 71 5.38 -5.76 5.63
C ARG A 71 4.90 -4.33 5.34
N ALA A 72 5.34 -3.37 6.15
CA ALA A 72 4.95 -1.99 5.98
C ALA A 72 5.60 -1.37 4.73
N PHE A 73 4.85 -0.55 4.01
CA PHE A 73 5.33 0.16 2.83
C PHE A 73 5.79 1.57 3.19
N LYS A 74 6.85 2.06 2.53
CA LYS A 74 7.24 3.46 2.63
C LYS A 74 6.21 4.32 1.93
N ILE A 75 5.60 5.25 2.66
CA ILE A 75 4.65 6.20 2.10
C ILE A 75 5.44 7.40 1.58
N SER A 76 5.46 7.57 0.25
CA SER A 76 6.04 8.77 -0.36
C SER A 76 5.14 9.96 -0.06
N CYS A 77 5.64 10.93 0.70
CA CYS A 77 4.92 12.17 0.98
C CYS A 77 4.92 13.06 -0.27
N ALA A 78 4.04 12.77 -1.22
CA ALA A 78 3.88 13.60 -2.41
C ALA A 78 3.00 14.81 -2.07
N GLN A 79 3.62 15.93 -1.70
CA GLN A 79 2.91 17.20 -1.41
C GLN A 79 2.43 17.95 -2.67
N THR A 80 2.45 17.32 -3.85
CA THR A 80 2.09 18.00 -5.10
C THR A 80 0.58 17.99 -5.30
N ASN A 81 0.03 19.11 -5.78
CA ASN A 81 -1.42 19.27 -6.04
C ASN A 81 -1.97 18.25 -7.04
N GLN A 82 -1.12 17.67 -7.88
CA GLN A 82 -1.51 16.57 -8.79
C GLN A 82 -1.93 15.30 -8.04
N TYR A 83 -1.39 15.06 -6.84
CA TYR A 83 -1.76 13.89 -6.05
C TYR A 83 -3.05 14.10 -5.26
N LYS A 84 -3.44 15.36 -4.99
CA LYS A 84 -4.62 15.73 -4.16
C LYS A 84 -5.95 15.17 -4.66
N ASN A 85 -6.10 14.94 -5.96
CA ASN A 85 -7.35 14.45 -6.56
C ASN A 85 -7.17 13.14 -7.33
N SER A 86 -5.98 12.52 -7.27
CA SER A 86 -5.66 11.35 -8.08
C SER A 86 -5.95 10.05 -7.33
N PHE A 87 -6.17 8.98 -8.10
CA PHE A 87 -6.25 7.58 -7.64
C PHE A 87 -5.11 7.20 -6.67
N THR A 88 -3.98 7.89 -6.79
CA THR A 88 -2.82 7.78 -5.92
C THR A 88 -3.09 8.15 -4.46
N LEU A 89 -3.97 9.13 -4.16
CA LEU A 89 -4.31 9.47 -2.76
C LEU A 89 -5.09 8.33 -2.08
N PHE A 90 -6.01 7.70 -2.81
CA PHE A 90 -6.72 6.50 -2.36
C PHE A 90 -5.77 5.32 -2.09
N PHE A 91 -4.71 5.20 -2.88
CA PHE A 91 -3.67 4.20 -2.63
C PHE A 91 -2.85 4.55 -1.37
N MET A 92 -2.49 5.82 -1.17
CA MET A 92 -1.76 6.26 0.02
C MET A 92 -2.55 6.05 1.31
N GLU A 93 -3.85 6.37 1.34
CA GLU A 93 -4.71 6.06 2.49
C GLU A 93 -4.74 4.57 2.80
N THR A 94 -4.76 3.73 1.76
CA THR A 94 -4.72 2.27 1.92
C THR A 94 -3.39 1.80 2.49
N LEU A 95 -2.26 2.38 2.04
CA LEU A 95 -0.94 2.09 2.59
C LEU A 95 -0.81 2.54 4.06
N VAL A 96 -1.38 3.69 4.41
CA VAL A 96 -1.46 4.15 5.80
C VAL A 96 -2.23 3.13 6.64
N LEU A 97 -3.44 2.76 6.23
CA LEU A 97 -4.25 1.77 6.94
C LEU A 97 -3.51 0.43 7.07
N TRP A 98 -2.89 -0.04 6.00
CA TRP A 98 -2.09 -1.27 5.99
C TRP A 98 -0.95 -1.23 7.01
N ASN A 99 -0.19 -0.14 7.06
CA ASN A 99 0.92 0.01 7.99
C ASN A 99 0.47 0.06 9.47
N HIS A 100 -0.80 0.39 9.72
CA HIS A 100 -1.39 0.38 11.06
C HIS A 100 -1.97 -0.99 11.46
N LEU A 101 -2.10 -1.95 10.54
CA LEU A 101 -2.53 -3.31 10.87
C LEU A 101 -1.47 -4.02 11.71
N GLU A 102 -1.92 -4.85 12.64
CA GLU A 102 -1.04 -5.71 13.41
C GLU A 102 -0.40 -6.81 12.54
N GLU A 103 0.79 -7.23 12.94
CA GLU A 103 1.48 -8.36 12.32
C GLU A 103 0.62 -9.63 12.29
N SER A 104 -0.20 -9.83 13.33
CA SER A 104 -1.13 -10.96 13.48
C SER A 104 -2.16 -11.04 12.34
N VAL A 105 -2.63 -9.88 11.86
CA VAL A 105 -3.57 -9.73 10.77
C VAL A 105 -2.84 -9.91 9.43
N VAL A 106 -1.70 -9.25 9.26
CA VAL A 106 -0.95 -9.23 7.99
C VAL A 106 -0.32 -10.60 7.66
N ARG A 107 0.06 -11.39 8.66
CA ARG A 107 0.69 -12.72 8.49
C ARG A 107 -0.27 -13.87 8.26
N LYS A 108 -1.58 -13.64 8.13
CA LYS A 108 -2.52 -14.72 7.76
C LYS A 108 -2.03 -15.38 6.46
N ARG A 109 -2.16 -16.70 6.37
CA ARG A 109 -1.65 -17.48 5.22
C ARG A 109 -2.61 -17.47 4.02
N THR A 110 -3.88 -17.22 4.27
CA THR A 110 -4.96 -17.24 3.26
C THR A 110 -5.63 -15.89 3.18
N VAL A 111 -6.19 -15.58 2.01
CA VAL A 111 -6.94 -14.34 1.76
C VAL A 111 -8.20 -14.31 2.62
N GLU A 112 -8.84 -15.45 2.84
CA GLU A 112 -10.04 -15.62 3.66
C GLU A 112 -9.71 -15.35 5.14
N GLY A 113 -8.60 -15.90 5.63
CA GLY A 113 -8.14 -15.67 7.00
C GLY A 113 -7.76 -14.20 7.25
N PHE A 114 -7.19 -13.54 6.22
CA PHE A 114 -6.95 -12.10 6.26
C PHE A 114 -8.26 -11.30 6.31
N LYS A 115 -9.25 -11.64 5.46
CA LYS A 115 -10.56 -10.97 5.43
C LYS A 115 -11.31 -11.11 6.76
N GLN A 116 -11.29 -12.29 7.36
CA GLN A 116 -11.93 -12.53 8.66
C GLN A 116 -11.25 -11.71 9.75
N ALA A 117 -9.91 -11.72 9.81
CA ALA A 117 -9.16 -10.92 10.78
C ALA A 117 -9.35 -9.41 10.60
N LEU A 118 -9.59 -8.94 9.37
CA LEU A 118 -9.96 -7.55 9.13
C LEU A 118 -11.37 -7.22 9.66
N GLN A 119 -12.32 -8.14 9.57
CA GLN A 119 -13.66 -7.93 10.13
C GLN A 119 -13.64 -7.84 11.66
N ASP A 120 -12.74 -8.58 12.33
CA ASP A 120 -12.59 -8.49 13.78
C ASP A 120 -11.90 -7.18 14.22
N HIS A 121 -11.17 -6.54 13.32
CA HIS A 121 -10.40 -5.32 13.58
C HIS A 121 -11.22 -4.02 13.37
N PHE A 122 -12.33 -4.07 12.63
CA PHE A 122 -13.17 -2.90 12.29
C PHE A 122 -14.60 -3.07 12.80
#